data_AF-A0A067N9K0-F1
#
_entry.id   AF-A0A067N9K0-F1
#
_cell.length_a   1.000
_cell.length_b   1.000
_cell.length_c   1.000
_cell.angle_alpha   90.00
_cell.angle_beta   90.00
_cell.angle_gamma   90.00
#
_symmetry.space_group_name_H-M   'P 1'
#
loop_
_entity.id
_entity.type
_entity.pdbx_description
1 polymer ?
#
loop_
_entity_poly.entity_id
_entity_poly.type
_entity_poly.pdbx_seq_one_letter_code
_entity_poly.pdbx_strand_id
1 'polypeptide(L)'
;MRIGQYLIGACSLLAFHTVLASSPIGEETETVPELSVVGSFAESNPFGHVVNGEKNQLSIAVENKTPRVVTVVSVAGSVHHPETDKLIKNLTSVKYDVQVPQGLKINLPYNFHSEFKPGDLRLRVWLDHLSDDEKLRTVAYDSIVAIVEPEGSIFDLKLLITYLIVAAFCGGLGYFAYLSFVPQAKKPRGKASVQSVSAPTGTVTASGAGGYQEEWIPEHHLKRTKAGKKDGGFTTGTSGDELSGGEVSGTEGRKRKTKK
;
A
#
# COMPACT_ATOMS: atom_id res chain seq x y z
N MET A 1 60.16 67.89 -64.11
CA MET A 1 60.58 66.92 -65.15
C MET A 1 59.41 65.94 -65.30
N ARG A 2 58.53 66.03 -66.32
CA ARG A 2 58.64 65.37 -67.65
C ARG A 2 58.97 63.86 -67.46
N ILE A 3 58.14 62.86 -67.76
CA ILE A 3 57.45 62.43 -69.00
C ILE A 3 56.54 61.22 -68.60
N GLY A 4 55.26 61.11 -68.98
CA GLY A 4 54.74 60.44 -70.20
C GLY A 4 54.58 58.91 -70.01
N GLN A 5 53.37 58.42 -69.71
CA GLN A 5 52.45 57.73 -70.65
C GLN A 5 53.00 56.45 -71.30
N TYR A 6 52.41 55.29 -70.99
CA TYR A 6 52.03 54.30 -72.00
C TYR A 6 50.68 53.66 -71.67
N LEU A 7 49.93 53.46 -72.73
CA LEU A 7 48.53 53.10 -72.89
C LEU A 7 48.51 51.81 -73.73
N ILE A 8 47.32 51.19 -73.85
CA ILE A 8 46.94 50.10 -74.79
C ILE A 8 47.10 48.72 -74.12
N GLY A 9 46.13 47.82 -74.05
CA GLY A 9 44.85 47.55 -74.73
C GLY A 9 44.64 46.01 -74.56
N ALA A 10 43.54 45.33 -74.79
CA ALA A 10 42.18 45.62 -75.22
C ALA A 10 41.35 44.34 -74.91
N CYS A 11 40.03 44.49 -74.80
CA CYS A 11 38.96 43.52 -75.10
C CYS A 11 39.06 42.05 -74.64
N SER A 12 38.12 41.60 -73.80
CA SER A 12 37.06 40.69 -74.28
C SER A 12 36.03 40.27 -73.20
N LEU A 13 34.76 40.33 -73.62
CA LEU A 13 33.68 39.36 -73.41
C LEU A 13 33.09 39.14 -71.99
N LEU A 14 31.89 39.71 -71.83
CA LEU A 14 30.64 39.00 -71.52
C LEU A 14 30.65 37.96 -70.39
N ALA A 15 30.07 38.32 -69.23
CA ALA A 15 28.92 37.61 -68.65
C ALA A 15 28.53 38.27 -67.30
N PHE A 16 27.65 39.28 -67.36
CA PHE A 16 26.89 39.68 -66.17
C PHE A 16 25.80 38.61 -65.94
N HIS A 17 26.08 37.65 -65.06
CA HIS A 17 25.04 36.82 -64.48
C HIS A 17 24.37 37.62 -63.37
N THR A 18 23.23 38.21 -63.68
CA THR A 18 22.27 38.68 -62.67
C THR A 18 21.74 37.45 -61.95
N VAL A 19 22.25 37.17 -60.74
CA VAL A 19 21.61 36.23 -59.82
C VAL A 19 20.36 36.93 -59.30
N LEU A 20 19.23 36.62 -59.94
CA LEU A 20 17.92 36.86 -59.38
C LEU A 20 17.81 35.97 -58.14
N ALA A 21 18.04 36.54 -56.95
CA ALA A 21 17.71 35.87 -55.70
C ALA A 21 16.17 35.85 -55.58
N SER A 22 15.53 34.91 -56.27
CA SER A 22 14.18 34.48 -55.94
C SER A 22 14.29 33.81 -54.57
N SER A 23 14.03 34.58 -53.51
CA SER A 23 13.75 33.99 -52.21
C SER A 23 12.52 33.12 -52.41
N PRO A 24 12.59 31.78 -52.23
CA PRO A 24 11.35 31.06 -52.03
C PRO A 24 10.72 31.68 -50.80
N ILE A 25 9.50 32.19 -50.97
CA ILE A 25 8.55 32.38 -49.88
C ILE A 25 8.43 31.02 -49.22
N GLY A 26 9.29 30.79 -48.23
CA GLY A 26 9.03 29.85 -47.17
C GLY A 26 7.82 30.43 -46.48
N GLU A 27 6.69 29.80 -46.71
CA GLU A 27 5.51 29.91 -45.90
C GLU A 27 5.92 29.43 -44.49
N GLU A 28 6.57 30.31 -43.74
CA GLU A 28 6.53 30.26 -42.28
C GLU A 28 5.10 30.65 -41.93
N THR A 29 4.20 29.66 -42.04
CA THR A 29 2.97 29.68 -41.27
C THR A 29 3.44 29.67 -39.82
N GLU A 30 3.67 30.85 -39.25
CA GLU A 30 3.45 31.08 -37.84
C GLU A 30 2.00 30.68 -37.60
N THR A 31 1.79 29.39 -37.33
CA THR A 31 0.51 28.85 -36.92
C THR A 31 0.22 29.48 -35.57
N VAL A 32 -0.40 30.66 -35.58
CA VAL A 32 -1.03 31.25 -34.42
C VAL A 32 -1.83 30.11 -33.80
N PRO A 33 -1.55 29.72 -32.54
CA PRO A 33 -2.18 28.55 -31.98
C PRO A 33 -3.69 28.78 -31.98
N GLU A 34 -4.41 27.97 -32.76
CA GLU A 34 -5.88 28.00 -32.83
C GLU A 34 -6.49 27.94 -31.42
N LEU A 35 -5.84 27.18 -30.55
CA LEU A 35 -6.23 26.94 -29.18
C LEU A 35 -5.17 27.42 -28.20
N SER A 36 -5.54 28.31 -27.28
CA SER A 36 -4.68 28.73 -26.18
C SER A 36 -4.84 27.74 -25.03
N VAL A 37 -3.83 26.88 -24.83
CA VAL A 37 -3.84 25.84 -23.80
C VAL A 37 -2.73 26.11 -22.80
N VAL A 38 -3.08 26.17 -21.51
CA VAL A 38 -2.13 26.39 -20.42
C VAL A 38 -2.40 25.41 -19.27
N GLY A 39 -1.42 24.55 -18.98
CA GLY A 39 -1.40 23.69 -17.81
C GLY A 39 -0.80 24.40 -16.59
N SER A 40 -1.40 24.19 -15.43
CA SER A 40 -0.91 24.70 -14.14
C SER A 40 -1.19 23.70 -13.03
N PHE A 41 -0.25 23.56 -12.08
CA PHE A 41 -0.50 22.80 -10.87
C PHE A 41 -1.46 23.55 -9.94
N ALA A 42 -2.11 22.81 -9.03
CA ALA A 42 -2.95 23.41 -8.00
C ALA A 42 -2.13 24.38 -7.13
N GLU A 43 -2.79 25.39 -6.57
CA GLU A 43 -2.14 26.39 -5.70
C GLU A 43 -1.48 25.77 -4.46
N SER A 44 -1.97 24.61 -4.00
CA SER A 44 -1.36 23.82 -2.93
C SER A 44 0.01 23.23 -3.30
N ASN A 45 0.36 23.21 -4.59
CA ASN A 45 1.63 22.70 -5.11
C ASN A 45 2.31 23.76 -6.01
N PRO A 46 2.80 24.86 -5.42
CA PRO A 46 3.40 25.95 -6.19
C PRO A 46 4.75 25.59 -6.82
N PHE A 47 5.41 24.55 -6.30
CA PHE A 47 6.72 24.08 -6.79
C PHE A 47 6.59 23.01 -7.89
N GLY A 48 5.37 22.59 -8.24
CA GLY A 48 5.13 21.57 -9.25
C GLY A 48 5.76 20.22 -8.89
N HIS A 49 5.82 19.88 -7.61
CA HIS A 49 6.32 18.59 -7.14
C HIS A 49 5.38 17.48 -7.60
N VAL A 50 5.94 16.43 -8.17
CA VAL A 50 5.18 15.24 -8.54
C VAL A 50 5.50 14.16 -7.51
N VAL A 51 4.50 13.78 -6.71
CA VAL A 51 4.68 12.81 -5.63
C VAL A 51 4.48 11.39 -6.16
N ASN A 52 5.44 10.51 -5.91
CA ASN A 52 5.36 9.10 -6.28
C ASN A 52 4.24 8.38 -5.51
N GLY A 53 3.56 7.45 -6.17
CA GLY A 53 2.49 6.64 -5.56
C GLY A 53 1.18 7.39 -5.27
N GLU A 54 1.19 8.73 -5.32
CA GLU A 54 0.00 9.56 -5.12
C GLU A 54 -0.63 10.03 -6.45
N LYS A 55 -1.86 10.52 -6.36
CA LYS A 55 -2.59 11.09 -7.49
C LYS A 55 -2.18 12.55 -7.65
N ASN A 56 -1.41 12.84 -8.70
CA ASN A 56 -1.02 14.20 -9.05
C ASN A 56 -2.03 14.82 -10.00
N GLN A 57 -2.39 16.07 -9.76
CA GLN A 57 -3.41 16.79 -10.53
C GLN A 57 -2.82 18.03 -11.20
N LEU A 58 -3.10 18.19 -12.48
CA LEU A 58 -2.76 19.35 -13.31
C LEU A 58 -4.06 19.93 -13.89
N SER A 59 -4.27 21.24 -13.74
CA SER A 59 -5.40 21.97 -14.30
C SER A 59 -5.03 22.55 -15.66
N ILE A 60 -5.77 22.17 -16.70
CA ILE A 60 -5.52 22.61 -18.08
C ILE A 60 -6.59 23.63 -18.45
N ALA A 61 -6.21 24.90 -18.50
CA ALA A 61 -7.04 25.97 -19.01
C ALA A 61 -7.00 25.96 -20.54
N VAL A 62 -8.16 25.78 -21.15
CA VAL A 62 -8.35 25.77 -22.60
C VAL A 62 -9.20 26.96 -22.99
N GLU A 63 -8.71 27.77 -23.91
CA GLU A 63 -9.42 28.94 -24.44
C GLU A 63 -9.40 28.90 -25.97
N ASN A 64 -10.58 28.83 -26.57
CA ASN A 64 -10.73 28.84 -28.03
C ASN A 64 -10.73 30.28 -28.56
N LYS A 65 -9.69 30.65 -29.31
CA LYS A 65 -9.56 31.97 -29.93
C LYS A 65 -10.00 31.98 -31.39
N THR A 66 -10.35 30.83 -31.95
CA THR A 66 -10.87 30.71 -33.32
C THR A 66 -12.37 31.02 -33.40
N PRO A 67 -12.88 31.43 -34.58
CA PRO A 67 -14.31 31.58 -34.80
C PRO A 67 -15.06 30.24 -34.98
N ARG A 68 -14.36 29.11 -34.97
CA ARG A 68 -14.95 27.76 -35.19
C ARG A 68 -15.13 27.04 -33.87
N VAL A 69 -16.00 26.03 -33.86
CA VAL A 69 -16.17 25.14 -32.70
C VAL A 69 -15.06 24.10 -32.72
N VAL A 70 -14.27 24.05 -31.65
CA VAL A 70 -13.17 23.08 -31.50
C VAL A 70 -13.60 21.99 -30.53
N THR A 71 -13.33 20.72 -30.84
CA THR A 71 -13.62 19.61 -29.93
C THR A 71 -12.35 19.14 -29.23
N VAL A 72 -12.32 19.20 -27.91
CA VAL A 72 -11.25 18.60 -27.11
C VAL A 72 -11.47 17.10 -27.02
N VAL A 73 -10.61 16.31 -27.65
CA VAL A 73 -10.74 14.84 -27.72
C VAL A 73 -10.12 14.22 -26.48
N SER A 74 -8.84 14.48 -26.25
CA SER A 74 -8.11 13.85 -25.15
C SER A 74 -6.94 14.68 -24.65
N VAL A 75 -6.57 14.44 -23.40
CA VAL A 75 -5.33 14.93 -22.81
C VAL A 75 -4.44 13.72 -22.49
N ALA A 76 -3.17 13.82 -22.81
CA ALA A 76 -2.17 12.82 -22.45
C ALA A 76 -0.85 13.50 -22.10
N GLY A 77 0.03 12.74 -21.47
CA GLY A 77 1.36 13.23 -21.13
C GLY A 77 2.42 12.15 -21.26
N SER A 78 3.67 12.59 -21.17
CA SER A 78 4.84 11.73 -21.12
C SER A 78 5.92 12.38 -20.26
N VAL A 79 6.79 11.52 -19.75
CA VAL A 79 7.94 11.90 -18.94
C VAL A 79 9.20 11.58 -19.72
N HIS A 80 10.09 12.57 -19.77
CA HIS A 80 11.33 12.54 -20.51
C HIS A 80 12.52 12.81 -19.60
N HIS A 81 13.70 12.37 -20.04
CA HIS A 81 14.95 12.76 -19.40
C HIS A 81 15.21 14.25 -19.67
N PRO A 82 15.60 15.06 -18.65
CA PRO A 82 15.68 16.52 -18.79
C PRO A 82 16.73 16.96 -19.83
N GLU A 83 17.88 16.28 -19.87
CA GLU A 83 19.00 16.67 -20.76
C GLU A 83 18.91 16.06 -22.16
N THR A 84 18.47 14.80 -22.27
CA THR A 84 18.51 14.05 -23.54
C THR A 84 17.16 14.00 -24.27
N ASP A 85 16.11 14.53 -23.65
CA ASP A 85 14.69 14.41 -24.07
C ASP A 85 14.23 12.97 -24.36
N LYS A 86 15.00 11.97 -23.90
CA LYS A 86 14.69 10.56 -24.11
C LYS A 86 13.40 10.23 -23.37
N LEU A 87 12.43 9.67 -24.09
CA LEU A 87 11.19 9.19 -23.51
C LEU A 87 11.49 8.12 -22.44
N ILE A 88 10.99 8.36 -21.23
CA ILE A 88 11.08 7.41 -20.12
C ILE A 88 9.78 6.61 -20.05
N LYS A 89 8.62 7.29 -20.00
CA LYS A 89 7.32 6.64 -19.87
C LYS A 89 6.19 7.56 -20.35
N ASN A 90 5.20 6.96 -21.00
CA ASN A 90 3.94 7.64 -21.29
C ASN A 90 3.02 7.62 -20.06
N LEU A 91 2.36 8.73 -19.78
CA LEU A 91 1.38 8.89 -18.72
C LEU A 91 -0.01 8.49 -19.19
N THR A 92 -0.95 8.47 -18.26
CA THR A 92 -2.37 8.14 -18.52
C THR A 92 -2.96 9.10 -19.55
N SER A 93 -3.74 8.58 -20.50
CA SER A 93 -4.54 9.40 -21.41
C SER A 93 -5.99 9.46 -20.92
N VAL A 94 -6.56 10.66 -20.90
CA VAL A 94 -7.95 10.92 -20.48
C VAL A 94 -8.70 11.49 -21.68
N LYS A 95 -9.88 10.94 -21.96
CA LYS A 95 -10.79 11.44 -23.01
C LYS A 95 -11.82 12.38 -22.39
N TYR A 96 -12.10 13.49 -23.08
CA TYR A 96 -13.11 14.46 -22.66
C TYR A 96 -14.27 14.55 -23.64
N ASP A 97 -13.98 14.56 -24.95
CA ASP A 97 -14.97 14.74 -26.02
C ASP A 97 -15.89 15.97 -25.79
N VAL A 98 -15.29 17.09 -25.39
CA VAL A 98 -16.00 18.34 -25.06
C VAL A 98 -15.85 19.36 -26.17
N GLN A 99 -16.97 19.95 -26.61
CA GLN A 99 -16.99 21.02 -27.59
C GLN A 99 -16.77 22.39 -26.91
N VAL A 100 -15.84 23.17 -27.45
CA VAL A 100 -15.48 24.50 -26.97
C VAL A 100 -15.80 25.52 -28.06
N PRO A 101 -16.90 26.28 -27.94
CA PRO A 101 -17.22 27.36 -28.86
C PRO A 101 -16.23 28.53 -28.75
N GLN A 102 -16.28 29.43 -29.72
CA GLN A 102 -15.44 30.63 -29.76
C GLN A 102 -15.49 31.43 -28.45
N GLY A 103 -14.33 31.84 -27.96
CA GLY A 103 -14.16 32.68 -26.78
C GLY A 103 -14.45 31.99 -25.45
N LEU A 104 -14.85 30.71 -25.45
CA LEU A 104 -15.09 29.99 -24.21
C LEU A 104 -13.77 29.54 -23.59
N LYS A 105 -13.63 29.84 -22.30
CA LYS A 105 -12.54 29.36 -21.45
C LYS A 105 -13.06 28.28 -20.52
N ILE A 106 -12.51 27.07 -20.63
CA ILE A 106 -12.82 25.93 -19.76
C ILE A 106 -11.56 25.45 -19.04
N ASN A 107 -11.73 24.76 -17.92
CA ASN A 107 -10.62 24.14 -17.18
C ASN A 107 -10.86 22.63 -17.07
N LEU A 108 -9.89 21.84 -17.56
CA LEU A 108 -9.94 20.40 -17.61
C LEU A 108 -8.96 19.79 -16.59
N PRO A 109 -9.43 18.96 -15.64
CA PRO A 109 -8.56 18.37 -14.64
C PRO A 109 -7.87 17.11 -15.17
N TYR A 110 -6.56 17.16 -15.36
CA TYR A 110 -5.73 16.02 -15.75
C TYR A 110 -5.09 15.38 -14.53
N ASN A 111 -5.32 14.08 -14.33
CA ASN A 111 -4.79 13.35 -13.19
C ASN A 111 -3.87 12.23 -13.66
N PHE A 112 -2.71 12.09 -13.01
CA PHE A 112 -1.75 11.05 -13.33
C PHE A 112 -1.01 10.57 -12.08
N HIS A 113 -0.45 9.37 -12.18
CA HIS A 113 0.39 8.77 -11.15
C HIS A 113 1.84 8.71 -11.63
N SER A 114 2.76 8.82 -10.68
CA SER A 114 4.20 8.73 -10.93
C SER A 114 4.80 7.59 -10.10
N GLU A 115 5.74 6.86 -10.72
CA GLU A 115 6.52 5.80 -10.09
C GLU A 115 7.91 5.80 -10.72
N PHE A 116 8.64 6.89 -10.50
CA PHE A 116 9.99 7.08 -11.04
C PHE A 116 11.00 7.18 -9.91
N LYS A 117 12.29 7.08 -10.23
CA LYS A 117 13.32 7.40 -9.25
C LYS A 117 13.21 8.90 -8.87
N PRO A 118 13.32 9.27 -7.58
CA PRO A 118 13.34 10.66 -7.16
C PRO A 118 14.41 11.48 -7.88
N GLY A 119 14.07 12.71 -8.25
CA GLY A 119 14.91 13.62 -9.02
C GLY A 119 14.12 14.40 -10.07
N ASP A 120 14.85 15.13 -10.91
CA ASP A 120 14.23 16.04 -11.88
C ASP A 120 13.97 15.32 -13.20
N LEU A 121 12.71 15.32 -13.64
CA LEU A 121 12.31 14.79 -14.94
C LEU A 121 11.50 15.84 -15.70
N ARG A 122 11.55 15.78 -17.04
CA ARG A 122 10.76 16.67 -17.89
C ARG A 122 9.37 16.10 -18.09
N LEU A 123 8.36 16.86 -17.68
CA LEU A 123 6.95 16.53 -17.87
C LEU A 123 6.41 17.28 -19.08
N ARG A 124 5.95 16.53 -20.08
CA ARG A 124 5.26 17.07 -21.26
C ARG A 124 3.82 16.58 -21.25
N VAL A 125 2.87 17.50 -21.24
CA VAL A 125 1.43 17.23 -21.35
C VAL A 125 0.91 17.94 -22.58
N TRP A 126 0.12 17.24 -23.37
CA TRP A 126 -0.51 17.78 -24.58
C TRP A 126 -2.00 17.46 -24.59
N LEU A 127 -2.70 18.25 -25.37
CA LEU A 127 -4.12 18.14 -25.63
C LEU A 127 -4.31 17.90 -27.12
N ASP A 128 -5.00 16.81 -27.43
CA ASP A 128 -5.45 16.47 -28.78
C ASP A 128 -6.84 17.07 -28.97
N HIS A 129 -6.99 17.90 -29.99
CA HIS A 129 -8.24 18.53 -30.36
C HIS A 129 -8.58 18.27 -31.83
N LEU A 130 -9.86 18.40 -32.16
CA LEU A 130 -10.39 18.27 -33.51
C LEU A 130 -10.85 19.66 -33.98
N SER A 131 -10.24 20.14 -35.05
CA SER A 131 -10.57 21.38 -35.75
C SER A 131 -10.83 21.02 -37.20
N ASP A 132 -12.01 21.33 -37.75
CA ASP A 132 -12.38 21.00 -39.14
C ASP A 132 -12.12 19.54 -39.57
N ASP A 133 -12.43 18.59 -38.68
CA ASP A 133 -12.18 17.15 -38.84
C ASP A 133 -10.69 16.72 -38.86
N GLU A 134 -9.75 17.65 -38.65
CA GLU A 134 -8.33 17.37 -38.48
C GLU A 134 -7.94 17.26 -36.99
N LYS A 135 -7.21 16.20 -36.64
CA LYS A 135 -6.70 15.98 -35.28
C LYS A 135 -5.39 16.72 -35.11
N LEU A 136 -5.41 17.77 -34.31
CA LEU A 136 -4.26 18.59 -33.99
C LEU A 136 -3.84 18.38 -32.54
N ARG A 137 -2.53 18.49 -32.30
CA ARG A 137 -1.92 18.33 -30.98
C ARG A 137 -1.32 19.66 -30.53
N THR A 138 -1.74 20.13 -29.36
CA THR A 138 -1.22 21.34 -28.73
C THR A 138 -0.58 21.00 -27.40
N VAL A 139 0.62 21.50 -27.15
CA VAL A 139 1.30 21.30 -25.87
C VAL A 139 0.63 22.18 -24.81
N ALA A 140 0.18 21.56 -23.72
CA ALA A 140 -0.45 22.22 -22.59
C ALA A 140 0.56 22.59 -21.50
N TYR A 141 1.54 21.72 -21.28
CA TYR A 141 2.54 21.88 -20.24
C TYR A 141 3.86 21.26 -20.70
N ASP A 142 4.96 21.99 -20.59
CA ASP A 142 6.29 21.45 -20.86
C ASP A 142 7.29 22.13 -19.90
N SER A 143 7.67 21.41 -18.85
CA SER A 143 8.68 21.89 -17.90
C SER A 143 9.33 20.74 -17.14
N ILE A 144 10.42 21.06 -16.45
CA ILE A 144 11.10 20.14 -15.54
C ILE A 144 10.37 20.17 -14.19
N VAL A 145 10.00 18.98 -13.70
CA VAL A 145 9.32 18.79 -12.42
C VAL A 145 10.17 17.91 -11.52
N ALA A 146 10.16 18.22 -10.22
CA ALA A 146 10.85 17.43 -9.21
C ALA A 146 9.96 16.27 -8.77
N ILE A 147 10.49 15.05 -8.85
CA ILE A 147 9.84 13.84 -8.40
C ILE A 147 10.28 13.54 -6.98
N VAL A 148 9.30 13.49 -6.08
CA VAL A 148 9.51 13.40 -4.64
C VAL A 148 8.78 12.17 -4.10
N GLU A 149 9.39 11.48 -3.15
CA GLU A 149 8.70 10.41 -2.43
C GLU A 149 7.71 11.00 -1.41
N PRO A 150 6.56 10.34 -1.18
CA PRO A 150 5.63 10.79 -0.16
C PRO A 150 6.28 10.72 1.22
N GLU A 151 5.83 11.59 2.12
CA GLU A 151 6.32 11.61 3.50
C GLU A 151 5.98 10.30 4.20
N GLY A 152 6.99 9.60 4.71
CA GLY A 152 6.79 8.37 5.48
C GLY A 152 6.08 8.66 6.80
N SER A 153 4.92 8.04 7.02
CA SER A 153 4.20 8.15 8.28
C SER A 153 4.64 7.07 9.27
N ILE A 154 5.33 7.49 10.34
CA ILE A 154 5.70 6.59 11.46
C ILE A 154 4.48 6.17 12.30
N PHE A 155 3.37 6.87 12.19
CA PHE A 155 2.11 6.56 12.88
C PHE A 155 1.07 5.93 11.95
N ASP A 156 1.52 5.19 10.93
CA ASP A 156 0.64 4.32 10.16
C ASP A 156 0.29 3.06 10.97
N LEU A 157 -0.95 3.01 11.47
CA LEU A 157 -1.43 1.89 12.28
C LEU A 157 -1.33 0.55 11.54
N LYS A 158 -1.48 0.54 10.20
CA LYS A 158 -1.34 -0.70 9.43
C LYS A 158 0.10 -1.20 9.51
N LEU A 159 1.07 -0.33 9.26
CA LEU A 159 2.49 -0.64 9.37
C LEU A 159 2.83 -1.08 10.80
N LEU A 160 2.42 -0.33 11.81
CA LEU A 160 2.69 -0.64 13.22
C LEU A 160 2.13 -2.00 13.62
N ILE A 161 0.89 -2.33 13.23
CA ILE A 161 0.29 -3.65 13.52
C ILE A 161 1.04 -4.75 12.79
N THR A 162 1.44 -4.55 11.53
CA THR A 162 2.25 -5.54 10.81
C THR A 162 3.57 -5.82 11.53
N TYR A 163 4.27 -4.77 11.98
CA TYR A 163 5.51 -4.92 12.74
C TYR A 163 5.28 -5.60 14.09
N LEU A 164 4.19 -5.28 14.79
CA LEU A 164 3.80 -5.94 16.04
C LEU A 164 3.60 -7.43 15.81
N ILE A 165 2.86 -7.83 14.78
CA ILE A 165 2.61 -9.24 14.46
C ILE A 165 3.92 -9.97 14.16
N VAL A 166 4.81 -9.39 13.35
CA VAL A 166 6.13 -9.96 13.05
C VAL A 166 6.97 -10.08 14.33
N ALA A 167 6.99 -9.05 15.17
CA ALA A 167 7.70 -9.05 16.44
C ALA A 167 7.13 -10.09 17.43
N ALA A 168 5.82 -10.27 17.47
CA ALA A 168 5.16 -11.28 18.28
C ALA A 168 5.49 -12.70 17.79
N PHE A 169 5.56 -12.91 16.48
CA PHE A 169 5.94 -14.21 15.91
C PHE A 169 7.42 -14.53 16.20
N CYS A 170 8.32 -13.59 15.91
CA CYS A 170 9.74 -13.73 16.23
C CYS A 170 9.99 -13.88 17.74
N GLY A 171 9.29 -13.10 18.56
CA GLY A 171 9.35 -13.17 20.02
C GLY A 171 8.80 -14.48 20.56
N GLY A 172 7.69 -14.99 20.00
CA GLY A 172 7.11 -16.28 20.34
C GLY A 172 8.04 -17.45 20.02
N LEU A 173 8.64 -17.45 18.82
CA LEU A 173 9.63 -18.45 18.42
C LEU A 173 10.91 -18.37 19.28
N GLY A 174 11.42 -17.16 19.52
CA GLY A 174 12.58 -16.95 20.38
C GLY A 174 12.33 -17.40 21.82
N TYR A 175 11.14 -17.11 22.35
CA TYR A 175 10.72 -17.57 23.68
C TYR A 175 10.56 -19.09 23.75
N PHE A 176 9.97 -19.71 22.71
CA PHE A 176 9.87 -21.16 22.62
C PHE A 176 11.25 -21.83 22.57
N ALA A 177 12.18 -21.29 21.76
CA ALA A 177 13.55 -21.77 21.70
C ALA A 177 14.27 -21.60 23.04
N TYR A 178 14.07 -20.48 23.75
CA TYR A 178 14.62 -20.28 25.08
C TYR A 178 14.13 -21.36 26.06
N LEU A 179 12.83 -21.64 26.09
CA LEU A 179 12.28 -22.70 26.95
C LEU A 179 12.80 -24.09 26.57
N SER A 180 13.03 -24.34 25.28
CA SER A 180 13.43 -25.67 24.79
C SER A 180 14.93 -25.94 24.93
N PHE A 181 15.79 -24.93 24.77
CA PHE A 181 17.24 -25.13 24.69
C PHE A 181 18.01 -24.55 25.88
N VAL A 182 17.43 -23.64 26.65
CA VAL A 182 18.07 -23.11 27.87
C VAL A 182 17.58 -23.90 29.08
N PRO A 183 18.48 -24.55 29.85
CA PRO A 183 18.11 -25.29 31.05
C PRO A 183 17.37 -24.39 32.05
N GLN A 184 16.08 -24.63 32.25
CA GLN A 184 15.29 -23.89 33.22
C GLN A 184 15.71 -24.32 34.63
N ALA A 185 16.21 -23.39 35.44
CA ALA A 185 16.52 -23.66 36.83
C ALA A 185 15.26 -24.14 37.55
N LYS A 186 15.26 -25.40 38.01
CA LYS A 186 14.16 -25.95 38.79
C LYS A 186 14.03 -25.11 40.06
N LYS A 187 12.93 -24.37 40.23
CA LYS A 187 12.59 -23.79 41.53
C LYS A 187 12.66 -24.94 42.54
N PRO A 188 13.43 -24.82 43.64
CA PRO A 188 13.38 -25.83 44.67
C PRO A 188 11.92 -25.92 45.09
N ARG A 189 11.32 -27.11 44.91
CA ARG A 189 10.04 -27.40 45.55
C ARG A 189 10.29 -27.08 47.01
N GLY A 190 9.71 -25.98 47.50
CA GLY A 190 9.72 -25.68 48.92
C GLY A 190 9.31 -26.98 49.59
N LYS A 191 10.15 -27.48 50.52
CA LYS A 191 9.81 -28.64 51.34
C LYS A 191 8.35 -28.44 51.72
N ALA A 192 7.46 -29.32 51.25
CA ALA A 192 6.18 -29.45 51.89
C ALA A 192 6.52 -29.52 53.37
N SER A 193 6.03 -28.55 54.14
CA SER A 193 6.17 -28.57 55.58
C SER A 193 5.69 -29.95 55.99
N VAL A 194 6.63 -30.84 56.31
CA VAL A 194 6.36 -32.07 57.02
C VAL A 194 5.87 -31.53 58.35
N GLN A 195 4.56 -31.35 58.44
CA GLN A 195 3.89 -30.96 59.66
C GLN A 195 4.28 -32.08 60.62
N SER A 196 5.21 -31.77 61.51
CA SER A 196 5.66 -32.66 62.55
C SER A 196 4.42 -33.11 63.28
N VAL A 197 4.01 -34.37 63.06
CA VAL A 197 2.98 -35.02 63.85
C VAL A 197 3.48 -34.95 65.28
N SER A 198 2.94 -33.97 66.01
CA SER A 198 3.22 -33.80 67.42
C SER A 198 2.54 -34.99 68.09
N ALA A 199 3.33 -35.83 68.75
CA ALA A 199 2.82 -36.90 69.58
C ALA A 199 1.75 -36.33 70.54
N PRO A 200 0.65 -37.04 70.80
CA PRO A 200 -0.43 -36.51 71.61
C PRO A 200 0.02 -36.43 73.07
N THR A 201 0.41 -35.23 73.51
CA THR A 201 0.37 -34.85 74.91
C THR A 201 -1.03 -34.31 75.22
N GLY A 202 -1.81 -35.07 75.99
CA GLY A 202 -3.03 -34.56 76.60
C GLY A 202 -4.17 -35.56 76.59
N THR A 203 -4.31 -36.29 77.70
CA THR A 203 -5.52 -37.00 78.10
C THR A 203 -6.74 -36.08 78.01
N VAL A 204 -7.76 -36.42 77.22
CA VAL A 204 -9.07 -35.76 77.30
C VAL A 204 -10.14 -36.80 77.55
N THR A 205 -10.57 -36.77 78.80
CA THR A 205 -11.77 -37.33 79.41
C THR A 205 -13.03 -37.11 78.58
N ALA A 206 -13.81 -38.17 78.40
CA ALA A 206 -15.21 -38.06 78.01
C ALA A 206 -16.00 -37.34 79.12
N SER A 207 -16.55 -36.17 78.80
CA SER A 207 -17.60 -35.54 79.59
C SER A 207 -18.51 -34.70 78.70
N GLY A 208 -19.78 -35.10 78.66
CA GLY A 208 -20.99 -34.26 78.58
C GLY A 208 -21.02 -32.99 77.72
N ALA A 209 -21.94 -33.03 76.75
CA ALA A 209 -22.76 -31.93 76.26
C ALA A 209 -22.10 -30.81 75.41
N GLY A 210 -22.26 -30.92 74.10
CA GLY A 210 -22.03 -29.84 73.12
C GLY A 210 -22.44 -30.30 71.72
N GLY A 211 -23.62 -29.88 71.26
CA GLY A 211 -24.38 -30.42 70.13
C GLY A 211 -23.62 -30.66 68.81
N TYR A 212 -23.82 -31.85 68.25
CA TYR A 212 -23.61 -32.12 66.83
C TYR A 212 -24.64 -31.31 66.02
N GLN A 213 -24.19 -30.46 65.10
CA GLN A 213 -25.06 -29.76 64.15
C GLN A 213 -25.30 -30.66 62.93
N GLU A 214 -26.48 -31.28 62.89
CA GLU A 214 -26.91 -32.22 61.84
C GLU A 214 -27.50 -31.53 60.59
N GLU A 215 -27.47 -30.20 60.55
CA GLU A 215 -28.12 -29.35 59.54
C GLU A 215 -27.42 -29.34 58.16
N TRP A 216 -26.23 -29.92 58.06
CA TRP A 216 -25.52 -30.07 56.79
C TRP A 216 -25.84 -31.39 56.06
N ILE A 217 -26.60 -32.31 56.66
CA ILE A 217 -26.84 -33.64 56.09
C ILE A 217 -28.18 -33.63 55.36
N PRO A 218 -28.21 -33.75 54.01
CA PRO A 218 -29.46 -33.81 53.26
C PRO A 218 -30.36 -34.95 53.76
N GLU A 219 -31.64 -34.65 54.03
CA GLU A 219 -32.60 -35.52 54.74
C GLU A 219 -32.69 -36.94 54.16
N HIS A 220 -32.45 -37.10 52.87
CA HIS A 220 -32.55 -38.38 52.17
C HIS A 220 -31.36 -39.35 52.40
N HIS A 221 -30.37 -38.95 53.20
CA HIS A 221 -29.20 -39.77 53.59
C HIS A 221 -29.16 -40.17 55.08
N LEU A 222 -30.11 -39.72 55.90
CA LEU A 222 -30.24 -40.17 57.29
C LEU A 222 -30.92 -41.54 57.36
N LYS A 223 -30.13 -42.59 57.12
CA LYS A 223 -30.55 -43.97 57.40
C LYS A 223 -30.65 -44.16 58.92
N ARG A 224 -31.87 -44.10 59.46
CA ARG A 224 -32.16 -44.48 60.86
C ARG A 224 -31.70 -45.92 61.09
N THR A 225 -30.54 -46.09 61.69
CA THR A 225 -30.04 -47.40 62.10
C THR A 225 -30.30 -47.56 63.60
N LYS A 226 -31.32 -48.37 63.91
CA LYS A 226 -31.65 -48.81 65.26
C LYS A 226 -30.56 -49.81 65.67
N ALA A 227 -29.73 -49.44 66.64
CA ALA A 227 -28.66 -50.28 67.17
C ALA A 227 -29.21 -51.61 67.73
N GLY A 228 -28.58 -52.72 67.35
CA GLY A 228 -28.98 -54.06 67.78
C GLY A 228 -27.91 -55.13 67.54
N LYS A 229 -26.83 -55.09 68.34
CA LYS A 229 -26.16 -56.21 69.04
C LYS A 229 -25.84 -57.54 68.29
N LYS A 230 -24.51 -57.81 68.23
CA LYS A 230 -23.75 -59.08 68.43
C LYS A 230 -23.39 -60.04 67.28
N ASP A 231 -22.08 -60.35 67.32
CA ASP A 231 -21.34 -61.61 67.12
C ASP A 231 -21.20 -62.31 65.74
N GLY A 232 -19.94 -62.45 65.29
CA GLY A 232 -19.38 -63.73 64.83
C GLY A 232 -19.08 -63.93 63.33
N GLY A 233 -17.81 -64.25 63.01
CA GLY A 233 -17.47 -65.34 62.05
C GLY A 233 -16.96 -65.02 60.64
N PHE A 234 -15.64 -65.24 60.43
CA PHE A 234 -15.02 -66.16 59.44
C PHE A 234 -15.28 -66.04 57.90
N THR A 235 -14.23 -65.56 57.18
CA THR A 235 -13.59 -66.05 55.92
C THR A 235 -14.12 -65.87 54.49
N THR A 236 -13.10 -65.89 53.60
CA THR A 236 -13.04 -66.35 52.19
C THR A 236 -13.68 -65.38 51.19
N GLY A 237 -13.00 -64.82 50.18
CA GLY A 237 -11.94 -65.35 49.32
C GLY A 237 -12.55 -65.61 47.93
N THR A 238 -11.84 -65.20 46.85
CA THR A 238 -12.12 -65.45 45.41
C THR A 238 -13.20 -64.56 44.77
N SER A 239 -13.13 -64.09 43.52
CA SER A 239 -12.52 -64.53 42.26
C SER A 239 -12.51 -63.30 41.30
N GLY A 240 -11.43 -62.98 40.59
CA GLY A 240 -11.19 -63.41 39.19
C GLY A 240 -11.59 -62.28 38.23
N ASP A 241 -11.05 -62.05 37.05
CA ASP A 241 -10.03 -62.73 36.23
C ASP A 241 -9.86 -61.80 34.99
N GLU A 242 -8.61 -61.53 34.58
CA GLU A 242 -8.10 -61.43 33.18
C GLU A 242 -8.70 -60.37 32.20
N LEU A 243 -7.89 -59.43 31.68
CA LEU A 243 -7.25 -59.40 30.33
C LEU A 243 -8.25 -59.19 29.16
N SER A 244 -8.01 -58.48 28.05
CA SER A 244 -6.83 -58.24 27.22
C SER A 244 -7.19 -57.24 26.11
N GLY A 245 -6.18 -56.55 25.56
CA GLY A 245 -6.11 -56.11 24.15
C GLY A 245 -6.98 -54.91 23.76
N GLY A 246 -6.50 -53.89 23.05
CA GLY A 246 -5.47 -53.93 22.03
C GLY A 246 -6.09 -53.41 20.71
N GLU A 247 -5.76 -52.16 20.41
CA GLU A 247 -5.49 -51.58 19.08
C GLU A 247 -6.58 -51.27 18.01
N VAL A 248 -6.47 -50.02 17.54
CA VAL A 248 -6.58 -49.43 16.18
C VAL A 248 -7.92 -49.10 15.47
N SER A 249 -7.95 -47.83 15.04
CA SER A 249 -8.32 -47.30 13.70
C SER A 249 -9.78 -47.23 13.26
N GLY A 250 -10.20 -46.03 12.82
CA GLY A 250 -11.45 -45.83 12.09
C GLY A 250 -11.86 -44.36 11.96
N THR A 251 -11.31 -43.69 10.94
CA THR A 251 -11.76 -42.40 10.39
C THR A 251 -13.22 -42.41 9.97
N GLU A 252 -13.99 -41.34 10.23
CA GLU A 252 -15.14 -40.98 9.39
C GLU A 252 -15.52 -39.49 9.46
N GLY A 253 -15.64 -38.88 8.28
CA GLY A 253 -15.84 -37.46 8.05
C GLY A 253 -17.30 -37.01 8.04
N ARG A 254 -17.55 -35.84 8.63
CA ARG A 254 -18.88 -35.23 8.74
C ARG A 254 -19.14 -34.24 7.59
N LYS A 255 -19.93 -34.66 6.59
CA LYS A 255 -20.53 -33.78 5.56
C LYS A 255 -21.50 -32.76 6.21
N ARG A 256 -21.34 -31.47 5.90
CA ARG A 256 -22.33 -30.41 6.21
C ARG A 256 -23.20 -30.13 4.97
N LYS A 257 -24.52 -30.09 5.20
CA LYS A 257 -25.59 -29.75 4.25
C LYS A 257 -25.63 -28.24 3.97
N THR A 258 -25.68 -27.87 2.70
CA THR A 258 -26.02 -26.54 2.19
C THR A 258 -27.54 -26.35 2.22
N LYS A 259 -28.03 -25.20 2.66
CA LYS A 259 -29.44 -24.79 2.58
C LYS A 259 -29.57 -23.68 1.54
N LYS A 260 -30.66 -23.82 0.79
CA LYS A 260 -31.22 -22.99 -0.28
C LYS A 260 -31.36 -21.51 0.11
#